data_AF-A0A7X8MD80-F1
#
_entry.id   AF-A0A7X8MD80-F1
#
_cell.length_a   1.000
_cell.length_b   1.000
_cell.length_c   1.000
_cell.angle_alpha   90.00
_cell.angle_beta   90.00
_cell.angle_gamma   90.00
#
_symmetry.space_group_name_H-M   'P 1'
#
loop_
_entity.id
_entity.type
_entity.pdbx_description
1 polymer ?
#
loop_
_entity_poly.entity_id
_entity_poly.type
_entity_poly.pdbx_seq_one_letter_code
_entity_poly.pdbx_strand_id
1 'polypeptide(L)'
;MVSANLVALAYHYHPQPQYLEFVYDQFNWTLGMNPYSICLMEGVGSINLPWYHHRITFAGIPRGATPGSVVNGVTWIAVGDDRPFVDLSGQDIPAFEPNECWLPHHIAYLNALANLIAAKEE
;
A
#
# COMPACT_ATOMS: atom_id res chain seq x y z
N MET A 1 -0.36 6.89 -0.70
CA MET A 1 -0.49 6.97 -2.18
C MET A 1 -1.24 8.18 -2.72
N VAL A 2 -2.34 8.67 -2.12
CA VAL A 2 -3.04 9.89 -2.62
C VAL A 2 -2.09 11.09 -2.71
N SER A 3 -1.28 11.32 -1.67
CA SER A 3 -0.25 12.37 -1.67
C SER A 3 0.79 12.18 -2.78
N ALA A 4 1.21 10.92 -3.03
CA ALA A 4 2.16 10.61 -4.12
C ALA A 4 1.58 11.00 -5.49
N ASN A 5 0.30 10.70 -5.72
CA ASN A 5 -0.39 11.09 -6.94
C ASN A 5 -0.41 12.62 -7.14
N LEU A 6 -0.75 13.37 -6.09
CA LEU A 6 -0.76 14.83 -6.14
C LEU A 6 0.64 15.40 -6.42
N VAL A 7 1.67 14.86 -5.77
CA VAL A 7 3.06 15.32 -5.94
C VAL A 7 3.62 14.94 -7.31
N ALA A 8 3.22 13.80 -7.87
CA ALA A 8 3.56 13.43 -9.25
C ALA A 8 2.97 14.42 -10.26
N LEU A 9 1.71 14.85 -10.07
CA LEU A 9 1.12 15.92 -10.88
C LEU A 9 1.87 17.25 -10.69
N ALA A 10 2.24 17.61 -9.46
CA ALA A 10 3.01 18.82 -9.20
C ALA A 10 4.38 18.81 -9.90
N TYR A 11 5.04 17.65 -9.96
CA TYR A 11 6.30 17.46 -10.68
C TYR A 11 6.16 17.69 -12.18
N HIS A 12 5.06 17.24 -12.80
CA HIS A 12 4.79 17.49 -14.22
C HIS A 12 4.67 19.00 -14.53
N TYR A 13 3.99 19.78 -13.68
CA TYR A 13 3.87 21.23 -13.89
C TYR A 13 5.13 22.02 -13.52
N HIS A 14 5.87 21.56 -12.51
CA HIS A 14 7.06 22.23 -12.02
C HIS A 14 8.09 21.21 -11.54
N PRO A 15 8.96 20.72 -12.45
CA PRO A 15 9.92 19.68 -12.13
C PRO A 15 10.89 20.12 -11.05
N GLN A 16 10.86 19.38 -9.94
CA GLN A 16 11.68 19.61 -8.76
C GLN A 16 12.16 18.25 -8.24
N PRO A 17 13.48 18.02 -8.04
CA PRO A 17 14.01 16.72 -7.63
C PRO A 17 13.35 16.16 -6.36
N GLN A 18 13.04 17.02 -5.40
CA GLN A 18 12.39 16.64 -4.14
C GLN A 18 10.99 16.05 -4.31
N TYR A 19 10.27 16.39 -5.38
CA TYR A 19 8.96 15.79 -5.66
C TYR A 19 9.12 14.35 -6.16
N LEU A 20 10.11 14.11 -7.00
CA LEU A 20 10.40 12.77 -7.50
C LEU A 20 10.87 11.85 -6.37
N GLU A 21 11.75 12.35 -5.49
CA GLU A 21 12.16 11.65 -4.27
C GLU A 21 10.96 11.27 -3.41
N PHE A 22 10.09 12.23 -3.09
CA PHE A 22 8.87 11.97 -2.31
C PHE A 22 7.98 10.90 -2.96
N VAL A 23 7.77 10.96 -4.28
CA VAL A 23 6.95 9.96 -4.98
C VAL A 23 7.57 8.57 -4.86
N TYR A 24 8.88 8.43 -5.08
CA TYR A 24 9.56 7.15 -4.90
C TYR A 24 9.50 6.64 -3.46
N ASP A 25 9.63 7.51 -2.46
CA ASP A 25 9.52 7.12 -1.05
C ASP A 25 8.15 6.52 -0.73
N GLN A 26 7.07 7.03 -1.33
CA GLN A 26 5.73 6.48 -1.17
C GLN A 26 5.57 5.10 -1.81
N PHE A 27 6.20 4.87 -2.98
CA PHE A 27 6.28 3.54 -3.59
C PHE A 27 7.12 2.59 -2.74
N ASN A 28 8.30 3.02 -2.31
CA ASN A 28 9.20 2.24 -1.47
C ASN A 28 8.52 1.82 -0.17
N TRP A 29 7.81 2.73 0.50
CA TRP A 29 7.00 2.43 1.68
C TRP A 29 6.01 1.29 1.44
N THR A 30 5.25 1.39 0.34
CA THR A 30 4.24 0.39 -0.04
C THR A 30 4.90 -0.96 -0.39
N LEU A 31 6.08 -0.92 -1.01
CA LEU A 31 6.81 -2.10 -1.48
C LEU A 31 7.76 -2.72 -0.45
N GLY A 32 7.71 -2.27 0.81
CA GLY A 32 8.40 -2.92 1.93
C GLY A 32 9.49 -2.12 2.61
N MET A 33 9.78 -0.89 2.17
CA MET A 33 10.66 0.05 2.89
C MET A 33 9.87 0.76 4.01
N ASN A 34 9.37 -0.05 4.95
CA ASN A 34 8.63 0.39 6.12
C ASN A 34 9.16 -0.34 7.37
N PRO A 35 8.81 0.10 8.60
CA PRO A 35 9.35 -0.50 9.83
C PRO A 35 9.06 -2.00 10.00
N TYR A 36 8.08 -2.53 9.27
CA TYR A 36 7.73 -3.94 9.30
C TYR A 36 8.47 -4.78 8.25
N SER A 37 9.18 -4.14 7.30
CA SER A 37 9.87 -4.81 6.20
C SER A 37 8.96 -5.74 5.39
N ILE A 38 7.70 -5.35 5.22
CA ILE A 38 6.66 -6.13 4.53
C ILE A 38 6.07 -5.31 3.38
N CYS A 39 5.94 -5.94 2.21
CA CYS A 39 5.22 -5.37 1.08
C CYS A 39 3.71 -5.34 1.38
N LEU A 40 3.14 -4.14 1.32
CA LEU A 40 1.73 -3.88 1.52
C LEU A 40 0.90 -4.16 0.26
N MET A 41 1.54 -4.60 -0.83
CA MET A 41 0.92 -5.08 -2.06
C MET A 41 1.10 -6.60 -2.20
N GLU A 42 0.00 -7.36 -2.18
CA GLU A 42 0.05 -8.83 -2.27
C GLU A 42 0.69 -9.32 -3.57
N GLY A 43 1.54 -10.34 -3.46
CA GLY A 43 2.19 -10.99 -4.59
C GLY A 43 3.33 -10.19 -5.22
N VAL A 44 3.75 -9.09 -4.59
CA VAL A 44 4.91 -8.30 -4.99
C VAL A 44 5.95 -8.28 -3.88
N GLY A 45 7.24 -8.34 -4.24
CA GLY A 45 8.35 -8.38 -3.29
C GLY A 45 8.60 -9.79 -2.73
N SER A 46 9.37 -9.88 -1.65
CA SER A 46 9.76 -11.16 -1.03
C SER A 46 8.99 -11.51 0.23
N ILE A 47 8.36 -10.51 0.88
CA ILE A 47 7.65 -10.67 2.15
C ILE A 47 6.31 -9.93 2.03
N ASN A 48 5.21 -10.66 2.10
CA ASN A 48 3.84 -10.15 2.09
C ASN A 48 3.17 -10.41 3.45
N LEU A 49 1.94 -9.92 3.61
CA LEU A 49 1.18 -10.16 4.84
C LEU A 49 0.83 -11.65 4.97
N PRO A 50 0.83 -12.19 6.21
CA PRO A 50 0.48 -13.58 6.42
C PRO A 50 -0.99 -13.85 6.08
N TRP A 51 -1.89 -12.90 6.34
CA TRP A 51 -3.32 -13.00 5.99
C TRP A 51 -3.89 -11.63 5.63
N TYR A 52 -4.91 -11.65 4.77
CA TYR A 52 -5.63 -10.47 4.29
C TYR A 52 -7.06 -10.49 4.81
N HIS A 53 -7.56 -9.34 5.26
CA HIS A 53 -8.96 -9.19 5.62
C HIS A 53 -9.79 -9.07 4.34
N HIS A 54 -10.13 -10.21 3.73
CA HIS A 54 -10.87 -10.25 2.49
C HIS A 54 -11.78 -11.48 2.39
N ARG A 55 -13.05 -11.25 2.01
CA ARG A 55 -14.09 -12.31 1.97
C ARG A 55 -13.80 -13.41 0.95
N ILE A 56 -12.87 -13.20 0.02
CA ILE A 56 -12.46 -14.24 -0.95
C ILE A 56 -11.88 -15.49 -0.27
N THR A 57 -11.43 -15.39 0.99
CA THR A 57 -11.06 -16.58 1.78
C THR A 57 -12.19 -17.60 1.86
N PHE A 58 -13.45 -17.13 1.97
CA PHE A 58 -14.63 -18.00 1.99
C PHE A 58 -14.95 -18.64 0.63
N ALA A 59 -14.34 -18.14 -0.45
CA ALA A 59 -14.38 -18.76 -1.77
C ALA A 59 -13.24 -19.78 -1.98
N GLY A 60 -12.49 -20.12 -0.92
CA GLY A 60 -11.41 -21.11 -0.95
C GLY A 60 -10.05 -20.55 -1.37
N ILE A 61 -9.88 -19.23 -1.46
CA ILE A 61 -8.59 -18.60 -1.78
C ILE A 61 -7.75 -18.49 -0.50
N PRO A 62 -6.60 -19.18 -0.41
CA PRO A 62 -5.77 -19.16 0.80
C PRO A 62 -5.36 -17.75 1.21
N ARG A 63 -5.34 -17.48 2.52
CA ARG A 63 -4.93 -16.19 3.11
C ARG A 63 -5.80 -14.99 2.73
N GLY A 64 -6.85 -15.15 1.93
CA GLY A 64 -7.54 -14.03 1.27
C GLY A 64 -6.66 -13.30 0.23
N ALA A 65 -5.56 -13.93 -0.19
CA ALA A 65 -4.53 -13.33 -1.03
C ALA A 65 -5.05 -12.97 -2.43
N THR A 66 -5.13 -11.67 -2.71
CA THR A 66 -5.54 -11.14 -4.02
C THR A 66 -4.34 -10.43 -4.66
N PRO A 67 -3.68 -11.03 -5.67
CA PRO A 67 -2.47 -10.45 -6.28
C PRO A 67 -2.65 -9.01 -6.75
N GLY A 68 -1.67 -8.16 -6.49
CA GLY A 68 -1.69 -6.73 -6.81
C GLY A 68 -2.56 -5.89 -5.86
N SER A 69 -3.22 -6.52 -4.88
CA SER A 69 -4.03 -5.81 -3.92
C SER A 69 -3.18 -5.07 -2.90
N VAL A 70 -3.49 -3.79 -2.66
CA VAL A 70 -2.85 -2.90 -1.71
C VAL A 70 -3.75 -2.79 -0.49
N VAL A 71 -3.20 -3.11 0.67
CA VAL A 71 -3.95 -3.00 1.94
C VAL A 71 -3.95 -1.58 2.48
N ASN A 72 -4.77 -1.35 3.50
CA ASN A 72 -4.76 -0.12 4.29
C ASN A 72 -3.36 0.23 4.83
N GLY A 73 -2.62 -0.79 5.28
CA GLY A 73 -1.22 -0.67 5.69
C GLY A 73 -1.05 -0.35 7.17
N VAL A 74 0.04 0.34 7.52
CA VAL A 74 0.35 0.67 8.92
C VAL A 74 -0.67 1.70 9.44
N THR A 75 -1.41 1.30 10.47
CA THR A 75 -2.48 2.10 11.09
C THR A 75 -2.28 2.20 12.61
N TRP A 76 -3.27 2.72 13.34
CA TRP A 76 -3.31 2.71 14.80
C TRP A 76 -3.83 1.34 15.32
N ILE A 77 -3.58 1.01 16.59
CA ILE A 77 -4.06 -0.27 17.17
C ILE A 77 -5.56 -0.21 17.44
N ALA A 78 -6.02 0.84 18.13
CA ALA A 78 -7.41 1.02 18.53
C ALA A 78 -7.70 2.49 18.86
N VAL A 79 -8.97 2.83 19.07
CA VAL A 79 -9.37 4.17 19.53
C VAL A 79 -8.64 4.49 20.84
N GLY A 80 -7.83 5.55 20.83
CA GLY A 80 -7.01 5.97 21.98
C GLY A 80 -5.63 5.32 22.07
N ASP A 81 -5.24 4.50 21.10
CA ASP A 81 -3.93 3.85 21.02
C ASP A 81 -3.31 4.01 19.63
N ASP A 82 -2.50 5.06 19.50
CA ASP A 82 -1.91 5.53 18.23
C ASP A 82 -0.58 4.85 17.88
N ARG A 83 -0.24 3.75 18.57
CA ARG A 83 0.96 2.97 18.23
C ARG A 83 0.79 2.39 16.82
N PRO A 84 1.83 2.42 15.97
CA PRO A 84 1.75 1.88 14.61
C PRO A 84 1.49 0.37 14.66
N PHE A 85 0.61 -0.11 13.81
CA PHE A 85 0.09 -1.47 13.83
C PHE A 85 -0.10 -2.05 12.42
N VAL A 86 0.32 -3.30 12.27
CA VAL A 86 0.01 -4.20 11.16
C VAL A 86 -0.27 -5.57 11.76
N ASP A 87 -1.31 -6.26 11.29
CA ASP A 87 -1.65 -7.57 11.83
C ASP A 87 -0.75 -8.65 11.20
N LEU A 88 0.18 -9.15 12.01
CA LEU A 88 1.11 -10.23 11.67
C LEU A 88 0.78 -11.55 12.38
N SER A 89 -0.37 -11.64 13.05
CA SER A 89 -0.75 -12.77 13.89
C SER A 89 -0.93 -14.08 13.12
N GLY A 90 -1.27 -13.99 11.84
CA GLY A 90 -1.50 -15.13 10.96
C GLY A 90 -2.84 -15.84 11.18
N GLN A 91 -3.81 -15.19 11.82
CA GLN A 91 -5.15 -15.74 12.00
C GLN A 91 -5.98 -15.67 10.72
N ASP A 92 -6.93 -16.61 10.58
CA ASP A 92 -7.79 -16.76 9.39
C ASP A 92 -8.59 -15.49 9.04
N ILE A 93 -8.88 -14.65 10.05
CA ILE A 93 -9.56 -13.37 9.91
C ILE A 93 -8.71 -12.30 10.64
N PRO A 94 -7.79 -11.62 9.93
CA PRO A 94 -6.96 -10.58 10.54
C PRO A 94 -7.77 -9.30 10.79
N ALA A 95 -7.19 -8.38 11.57
CA ALA A 95 -7.70 -7.04 11.77
C ALA A 95 -7.91 -6.33 10.41
N PHE A 96 -9.11 -5.77 10.21
CA PHE A 96 -9.44 -5.10 8.95
C PHE A 96 -8.74 -3.75 8.83
N GLU A 97 -8.45 -3.11 9.96
CA GLU A 97 -7.85 -1.80 10.04
C GLU A 97 -6.53 -1.75 9.24
N PRO A 98 -5.55 -2.66 9.44
CA PRO A 98 -4.34 -2.69 8.63
C PRO A 98 -4.39 -3.60 7.40
N ASN A 99 -5.08 -4.75 7.45
CA ASN A 99 -4.92 -5.83 6.49
C ASN A 99 -6.07 -5.94 5.47
N GLU A 100 -7.03 -5.02 5.46
CA GLU A 100 -8.10 -5.03 4.45
C GLU A 100 -7.59 -4.61 3.08
N CYS A 101 -7.89 -5.43 2.09
CA CYS A 101 -7.72 -5.15 0.68
C CYS A 101 -8.78 -4.15 0.22
N TRP A 102 -8.39 -2.91 -0.11
CA TRP A 102 -9.37 -1.85 -0.38
C TRP A 102 -9.15 -1.16 -1.75
N LEU A 103 -10.24 -1.07 -2.52
CA LEU A 103 -10.21 -0.51 -3.89
C LEU A 103 -9.61 0.90 -4.00
N PRO A 104 -9.89 1.85 -3.09
CA PRO A 104 -9.25 3.17 -3.09
C PRO A 104 -7.72 3.14 -3.00
N HIS A 105 -7.13 2.17 -2.28
CA HIS A 105 -5.68 2.05 -2.21
C HIS A 105 -5.10 1.55 -3.54
N HIS A 106 -5.78 0.63 -4.23
CA HIS A 106 -5.42 0.23 -5.60
C HIS A 106 -5.45 1.42 -6.55
N ILE A 107 -6.55 2.17 -6.54
CA ILE A 107 -6.75 3.32 -7.44
C ILE A 107 -5.69 4.39 -7.16
N ALA A 108 -5.42 4.69 -5.89
CA ALA A 108 -4.40 5.67 -5.53
C ALA A 108 -3.00 5.24 -5.97
N TYR A 109 -2.66 3.95 -5.86
CA TYR A 109 -1.40 3.42 -6.36
C TYR A 109 -1.29 3.53 -7.88
N LEU A 110 -2.32 3.09 -8.61
CA LEU A 110 -2.35 3.13 -10.07
C LEU A 110 -2.27 4.56 -10.61
N ASN A 111 -3.01 5.50 -10.01
CA ASN A 111 -2.97 6.91 -10.42
C ASN A 111 -1.59 7.53 -10.18
N ALA A 112 -0.98 7.26 -9.02
CA ALA A 112 0.38 7.73 -8.75
C ALA A 112 1.40 7.16 -9.74
N LEU A 113 1.27 5.88 -10.10
CA LEU A 113 2.16 5.22 -11.05
C LEU A 113 1.99 5.78 -12.46
N ALA A 114 0.74 5.95 -12.91
CA ALA A 114 0.44 6.52 -14.22
C ALA A 114 1.00 7.95 -14.35
N ASN A 115 0.79 8.80 -13.34
CA ASN A 115 1.31 10.16 -13.36
C ASN A 115 2.84 10.23 -13.26
N LEU A 116 3.48 9.33 -12.50
CA LEU A 116 4.93 9.22 -12.47
C LEU A 116 5.50 8.83 -13.84
N ILE A 117 4.88 7.87 -14.53
CA ILE A 117 5.32 7.43 -15.86
C ILE A 117 5.16 8.58 -16.86
N ALA A 118 3.98 9.20 -16.92
CA ALA A 118 3.71 10.32 -17.81
C ALA A 118 4.71 11.47 -17.61
N ALA A 119 5.01 11.83 -16.36
CA ALA A 119 5.94 12.90 -16.06
C ALA A 119 7.43 12.59 -16.34
N LYS A 120 7.76 11.33 -16.69
CA LYS A 120 9.13 10.91 -17.07
C LYS A 120 9.30 10.70 -18.57
N GLU A 121 8.20 10.64 -19.33
CA GLU A 121 8.22 10.42 -20.79
C GLU A 121 8.29 11.74 -21.59
N GLU A 122 8.19 12.88 -20.91
CA GLU A 122 8.32 14.25 -21.45
C GLU A 122 9.71 14.85 -21.17
#